data_AF-A0ABD5QAV4-F1
#
_entry.id   AF-A0ABD5QAV4-F1
#
_cell.length_a   1.000
_cell.length_b   1.000
_cell.length_c   1.000
_cell.angle_alpha   90.00
_cell.angle_beta   90.00
_cell.angle_gamma   90.00
#
_symmetry.space_group_name_H-M   'P 1'
#
loop_
_entity.id
_entity.type
_entity.pdbx_description
1 polymer ?
#
loop_
_entity_poly.entity_id
_entity_poly.type
_entity_poly.pdbx_seq_one_letter_code
_entity_poly.pdbx_strand_id
1 'polypeptide(L)'
;MADNDGGHHAHLTQQRAYELGIEFVFLPPYSPNFNAIEPLWKTLKRKISPEIFEDKDHFNQFVTNTFLYLSNRLGFANKRIDTFLSDVQKLR
;
A
#
# COMPACT_ATOMS: atom_id res chain seq x y z
N MET A 1 7.35 2.95 -3.88
CA MET A 1 7.44 1.49 -4.08
C MET A 1 6.15 1.00 -4.70
N ALA A 2 6.23 0.11 -5.69
CA ALA A 2 5.08 -0.49 -6.35
C ALA A 2 5.31 -1.99 -6.56
N ASP A 3 4.22 -2.74 -6.71
CA ASP A 3 4.29 -4.10 -7.24
C ASP A 3 4.46 -4.07 -8.77
N ASN A 4 4.50 -5.26 -9.39
CA ASN A 4 4.70 -5.40 -10.83
C ASN A 4 3.40 -5.40 -11.63
N ASP A 5 2.33 -4.78 -11.12
CA ASP A 5 1.12 -4.58 -11.90
C ASP A 5 1.41 -3.82 -13.21
N GLY A 6 0.78 -4.23 -14.31
CA GLY A 6 1.01 -3.67 -15.63
C GLY A 6 0.71 -2.17 -15.72
N GLY A 7 -0.22 -1.66 -14.92
CA GLY A 7 -0.53 -0.23 -14.84
C GLY A 7 0.62 0.61 -14.31
N HIS A 8 1.44 0.06 -13.42
CA HIS A 8 2.63 0.75 -12.92
C HIS A 8 3.74 0.82 -13.98
N HIS A 9 3.83 -0.17 -14.87
CA HIS A 9 4.81 -0.21 -15.97
C HIS A 9 4.33 0.54 -17.22
N ALA A 10 3.06 0.92 -17.30
CA ALA A 10 2.49 1.61 -18.44
C ALA A 10 3.23 2.93 -18.74
N HIS A 11 3.46 3.20 -20.02
CA HIS A 11 4.26 4.34 -20.47
C HIS A 11 3.73 5.68 -19.92
N LEU A 12 2.42 5.90 -19.97
CA LEU A 12 1.78 7.12 -19.45
C LEU A 12 2.00 7.28 -17.93
N THR A 13 1.95 6.19 -17.17
CA THR A 13 2.18 6.21 -15.71
C THR A 13 3.64 6.56 -15.41
N GLN A 14 4.59 5.93 -16.10
CA GLN A 14 6.03 6.17 -15.91
C GLN A 14 6.43 7.58 -16.35
N GLN A 15 5.91 8.06 -17.48
CA GLN A 15 6.15 9.43 -17.95
C GLN A 15 5.63 10.45 -16.92
N ARG A 16 4.41 10.26 -16.42
CA ARG A 16 3.84 11.19 -15.44
C ARG A 16 4.62 11.19 -14.13
N ALA A 17 5.12 10.03 -13.68
CA ALA A 17 5.96 9.96 -12.50
C ALA A 17 7.30 10.67 -12.71
N TYR A 18 7.93 10.51 -13.87
CA TYR A 18 9.15 11.22 -14.23
C TYR A 18 8.96 12.76 -14.20
N GLU A 19 7.88 13.26 -14.80
CA GLU A 19 7.53 14.70 -14.77
C GLU A 19 7.33 15.25 -13.36
N LEU A 20 6.85 14.41 -12.44
CA LEU A 20 6.62 14.75 -11.04
C LEU A 20 7.85 14.51 -10.15
N GLY A 21 8.98 14.04 -10.71
CA GLY A 21 10.17 13.68 -9.94
C GLY A 21 9.98 12.46 -9.03
N ILE A 22 9.05 11.57 -9.37
CA ILE A 22 8.73 10.36 -8.63
C ILE A 22 9.47 9.17 -9.25
N GLU A 23 10.28 8.48 -8.45
CA GLU A 23 10.96 7.26 -8.85
C GLU A 23 10.18 6.01 -8.38
N PHE A 24 9.92 5.09 -9.31
CA PHE A 24 9.35 3.80 -8.99
C PHE A 24 10.42 2.82 -8.51
N VAL A 25 10.31 2.40 -7.26
CA VAL A 25 11.05 1.24 -6.72
C VAL A 25 10.15 0.02 -6.80
N PHE A 26 10.42 -0.88 -7.75
CA PHE A 26 9.64 -2.11 -7.93
C PHE A 26 10.10 -3.21 -6.98
N LEU A 27 9.12 -3.92 -6.40
CA LEU A 27 9.40 -5.11 -5.61
C LEU A 27 9.83 -6.27 -6.53
N PRO A 28 10.62 -7.25 -6.03
CA PRO A 28 10.87 -8.48 -6.77
C PRO A 28 9.55 -9.18 -7.13
N PRO A 29 9.52 -9.98 -8.21
CA PRO A 29 8.32 -10.74 -8.56
C PRO A 29 7.79 -11.58 -7.39
N TYR A 30 6.46 -11.72 -7.31
CA TYR A 30 5.77 -12.57 -6.31
C TYR A 30 6.15 -12.31 -4.85
N SER A 31 6.42 -11.05 -4.50
CA SER A 31 6.93 -10.64 -3.19
C SER A 31 5.91 -9.84 -2.35
N PRO A 32 4.66 -10.31 -2.16
CA PRO A 32 3.61 -9.55 -1.47
C PRO A 32 3.98 -9.24 -0.01
N ASN A 33 4.81 -10.08 0.62
CA ASN A 33 5.32 -9.86 1.97
C ASN A 33 6.14 -8.56 2.13
N PHE A 34 6.64 -8.00 1.02
CA PHE A 34 7.38 -6.74 1.00
C PHE A 34 6.49 -5.52 0.72
N ASN A 35 5.19 -5.73 0.48
CA ASN A 35 4.23 -4.65 0.31
C ASN A 35 3.57 -4.28 1.66
N ALA A 36 3.98 -3.17 2.27
CA ALA A 36 3.50 -2.81 3.61
C ALA A 36 2.06 -2.30 3.68
N ILE A 37 1.38 -2.15 2.55
CA ILE A 37 -0.06 -1.90 2.60
C ILE A 37 -0.84 -3.20 2.90
N GLU A 38 -0.25 -4.39 2.68
CA GLU A 38 -0.93 -5.68 2.87
C GLU A 38 -1.43 -5.92 4.32
N PRO A 39 -0.65 -5.64 5.38
CA PRO A 39 -1.16 -5.76 6.75
C PRO A 39 -2.31 -4.81 7.06
N LEU A 40 -2.32 -3.61 6.45
CA LEU A 40 -3.41 -2.65 6.57
C LEU A 40 -4.66 -3.22 5.88
N TRP A 41 -4.53 -3.71 4.64
CA TRP A 41 -5.64 -4.33 3.91
C TRP A 41 -6.21 -5.56 4.63
N LYS A 42 -5.36 -6.39 5.22
CA LYS A 42 -5.79 -7.54 6.04
C LYS A 42 -6.66 -7.08 7.21
N THR A 43 -6.24 -6.03 7.91
CA THR A 43 -6.96 -5.48 9.05
C THR A 43 -8.27 -4.81 8.63
N LEU A 44 -8.25 -4.04 7.53
CA LEU A 44 -9.42 -3.40 6.97
C LEU A 44 -10.47 -4.44 6.55
N LYS A 45 -10.08 -5.46 5.78
CA LYS A 45 -10.98 -6.56 5.39
C LYS A 45 -11.60 -7.26 6.60
N ARG A 46 -10.83 -7.47 7.66
CA ARG A 46 -11.36 -8.05 8.92
C ARG A 46 -12.41 -7.16 9.59
N LYS A 47 -12.26 -5.83 9.49
CA LYS A 47 -13.22 -4.85 10.02
C LYS A 47 -14.45 -4.70 9.13
N ILE A 48 -14.33 -4.89 7.82
CA ILE A 48 -15.45 -4.85 6.88
C ILE A 48 -16.33 -6.11 7.01
N SER A 49 -15.72 -7.28 7.21
CA SER A 49 -16.41 -8.57 7.15
C SER A 49 -17.65 -8.74 8.05
N PRO A 50 -17.71 -8.23 9.29
CA PRO A 50 -18.89 -8.40 10.14
C PRO A 50 -19.96 -7.32 9.94
N GLU A 51 -19.66 -6.26 9.18
CA GLU A 51 -20.53 -5.09 9.06
C GLU A 51 -21.55 -5.26 7.94
N ILE A 52 -22.76 -4.78 8.18
CA ILE A 52 -23.83 -4.72 7.17
C ILE A 52 -23.94 -3.28 6.70
N PHE A 53 -23.87 -3.08 5.38
CA PHE A 53 -23.95 -1.77 4.77
C PHE A 53 -25.32 -1.59 4.12
N GLU A 54 -25.97 -0.47 4.44
CA GLU A 54 -27.29 -0.12 3.91
C GLU A 54 -27.22 0.23 2.43
N ASP A 55 -26.16 0.94 2.03
CA ASP A 55 -25.90 1.34 0.66
C ASP A 55 -24.39 1.50 0.37
N LYS A 56 -24.11 1.90 -0.87
CA LYS A 56 -22.74 2.13 -1.35
C LYS A 56 -22.05 3.29 -0.62
N ASP A 57 -22.78 4.32 -0.21
CA ASP A 57 -22.19 5.50 0.42
C ASP A 57 -21.81 5.21 1.86
N HIS A 58 -22.64 4.47 2.59
CA HIS A 58 -22.29 3.91 3.90
C HIS A 58 -21.04 3.04 3.81
N PHE A 59 -20.96 2.12 2.84
CA PHE A 59 -19.75 1.32 2.62
C PHE A 59 -18.51 2.19 2.34
N ASN A 60 -18.61 3.17 1.43
CA ASN A 60 -17.50 4.06 1.09
C ASN A 60 -17.02 4.86 2.30
N GLN A 61 -17.95 5.41 3.09
CA GLN A 61 -17.62 6.16 4.31
C GLN A 61 -16.92 5.26 5.34
N PHE A 62 -17.44 4.05 5.57
CA PHE A 62 -16.83 3.09 6.50
C PHE A 62 -15.41 2.71 6.07
N VAL A 63 -15.22 2.35 4.79
CA VAL A 63 -13.91 1.98 4.23
C VAL A 63 -12.93 3.14 4.36
N THR A 64 -13.35 4.36 3.98
CA THR A 64 -12.50 5.55 4.01
C THR A 64 -12.08 5.89 5.44
N ASN A 65 -13.03 5.97 6.37
CA ASN A 65 -12.75 6.30 7.77
C ASN A 65 -11.87 5.24 8.43
N THR A 66 -12.14 3.96 8.17
CA THR A 66 -11.34 2.86 8.71
C THR A 66 -9.93 2.86 8.13
N PHE A 67 -9.78 3.11 6.83
CA PHE A 67 -8.47 3.23 6.19
C PHE A 67 -7.65 4.38 6.80
N LEU A 68 -8.23 5.57 6.91
CA LEU A 68 -7.57 6.75 7.50
C LEU A 68 -7.19 6.52 8.97
N TYR A 69 -8.05 5.86 9.73
CA TYR A 69 -7.75 5.49 11.11
C TYR A 69 -6.56 4.51 11.19
N LEU A 70 -6.52 3.50 10.31
CA LEU A 70 -5.45 2.49 10.30
C LEU A 70 -4.14 3.06 9.77
N SER A 71 -4.17 3.92 8.74
CA SER A 71 -2.97 4.48 8.11
C SER A 71 -2.22 5.46 9.04
N ASN A 72 -2.94 6.19 9.88
CA ASN A 72 -2.36 7.07 10.90
C ASN A 72 -1.65 6.31 12.03
N ARG A 73 -1.78 4.98 12.12
CA ARG A 73 -1.06 4.17 13.10
C ARG A 73 0.35 3.85 12.59
N LEU A 74 1.34 4.56 13.13
CA LEU A 74 2.77 4.41 12.83
C LEU A 74 3.28 2.95 12.87
N GLY A 75 2.64 2.08 13.65
CA GLY A 75 3.02 0.67 13.77
C GLY A 75 3.02 -0.12 12.45
N PHE A 76 2.19 0.26 11.47
CA PHE A 76 2.20 -0.39 10.15
C PHE A 76 3.39 0.04 9.28
N ALA A 77 3.81 1.30 9.38
CA ALA A 77 4.92 1.85 8.61
C ALA A 77 6.28 1.45 9.21
N ASN A 78 6.42 1.47 10.54
CA ASN A 78 7.69 1.24 11.23
C ASN A 78 8.31 -0.12 10.91
N LYS A 79 7.51 -1.20 10.95
CA LYS A 79 8.01 -2.55 10.63
C LYS A 79 8.57 -2.64 9.20
N ARG A 80 8.02 -1.87 8.25
CA ARG A 80 8.52 -1.81 6.87
C ARG A 80 9.79 -0.99 6.76
N ILE A 81 9.83 0.17 7.42
CA ILE A 81 11.01 1.05 7.43
C ILE A 81 12.23 0.25 7.91
N ASP A 82 12.10 -0.49 9.02
CA ASP A 82 13.20 -1.27 9.58
C ASP A 82 13.66 -2.41 8.66
N THR A 83 12.71 -3.16 8.08
CA THR A 83 13.04 -4.30 7.20
C THR A 83 13.65 -3.83 5.89
N PHE A 84 13.04 -2.82 5.25
CA PHE A 84 13.47 -2.39 3.92
C PHE A 84 14.75 -1.54 3.96
N LEU A 85 14.88 -0.60 4.90
CA LEU A 85 16.09 0.22 4.99
C LEU A 85 17.31 -0.60 5.40
N SER A 86 17.13 -1.60 6.28
CA SER A 86 18.24 -2.48 6.66
C SER A 86 18.73 -3.35 5.49
N ASP A 87 17.85 -3.78 4.59
CA ASP A 87 18.24 -4.55 3.41
C ASP A 87 18.85 -3.68 2.30
N VAL A 88 18.41 -2.43 2.13
CA VAL A 88 19.05 -1.47 1.21
C VAL A 88 20.47 -1.12 1.66
N GLN A 89 20.71 -0.99 2.97
CA GLN A 89 22.05 -0.69 3.49
C GLN A 89 23.05 -1.83 3.29
N LYS A 90 22.61 -3.10 3.23
CA LYS A 90 23.47 -4.27 2.99
C LYS A 90 23.88 -4.44 1.52
N LEU A 91 23.19 -3.76 0.60
CA LEU A 91 23.44 -3.82 -0.84
C LEU A 91 24.42 -2.72 -1.32
N ARG A 92 24.97 -1.93 -0.39
CA ARG A 92 26.06 -0.96 -0.62
C ARG A 92 27.36 -1.48 -0.04
#